data_AF-Q4CU89-F1
#
_entry.id   AF-Q4CU89-F1
#
_cell.length_a   1.000
_cell.length_b   1.000
_cell.length_c   1.000
_cell.angle_alpha   90.00
_cell.angle_beta   90.00
_cell.angle_gamma   90.00
#
_symmetry.space_group_name_H-M   'P 1'
#
loop_
_entity.id
_entity.type
_entity.pdbx_description
1 polymer ?
#
loop_
_entity_poly.entity_id
_entity_poly.type
_entity_poly.pdbx_seq_one_letter_code
_entity_poly.pdbx_strand_id
1 'polypeptide(L)'
;GIPVEVSRNPKVFSDISIDNKPSGRIKMELYADTVPKTAENFRALCTGEKGRGKSGKPLHYKGCVFHRVIPGFMIQGGDITRGNGTGGESIYGMNFRDESFSGKAGKHTGVGCLSMANAGPNTNGSQFFICTANTPWLDGKHVVFGRVTEGIDVVRRVERLGSESGKTRGRIIIADCGEVVVPEPKEQPTKQKDEVKKDTLTASNAEATAKKRPRVSNEESDEVKKRIQEKKAKIAQLREQLEK
;
A
#
# COMPACT_ATOMS: atom_id res chain seq x y z
N GLY A 1 6.72 30.55 8.03
CA GLY A 1 6.03 29.36 7.51
C GLY A 1 6.65 28.14 8.14
N ILE A 2 5.85 27.17 8.59
CA ILE A 2 6.36 25.90 9.11
C ILE A 2 6.95 25.12 7.92
N PRO A 3 8.20 24.64 7.99
CA PRO A 3 8.73 23.77 6.93
C PRO A 3 7.85 22.53 6.83
N VAL A 4 7.28 22.27 5.66
CA VAL A 4 6.65 20.98 5.38
C VAL A 4 7.78 19.98 5.25
N GLU A 5 7.99 19.12 6.24
CA GLU A 5 8.96 18.03 6.15
C GLU A 5 8.59 17.13 4.97
N VAL A 6 9.40 17.20 3.91
CA VAL A 6 9.30 16.28 2.78
C VAL A 6 9.81 14.93 3.25
N SER A 7 8.91 13.96 3.34
CA SER A 7 9.26 12.57 3.68
C SER A 7 10.38 12.07 2.77
N ARG A 8 11.49 11.63 3.37
CA ARG A 8 12.66 11.02 2.67
C ARG A 8 12.42 9.54 2.32
N ASN A 9 11.22 9.04 2.55
CA ASN A 9 10.87 7.66 2.26
C ASN A 9 10.94 7.39 0.74
N PRO A 10 11.49 6.24 0.33
CA PRO A 10 11.49 5.83 -1.07
C PRO A 10 10.08 5.80 -1.65
N LYS A 11 9.96 6.23 -2.90
CA LYS A 11 8.72 6.14 -3.68
C LYS A 11 8.93 5.19 -4.84
N VAL A 12 7.98 4.29 -5.06
CA VAL A 12 8.03 3.32 -6.16
C VAL A 12 6.74 3.39 -6.97
N PHE A 13 6.76 2.80 -8.16
CA PHE A 13 5.58 2.69 -9.01
C PHE A 13 5.38 1.28 -9.55
N SER A 14 4.14 1.00 -9.94
CA SER A 14 3.76 -0.18 -10.69
C SER A 14 2.76 0.21 -11.78
N ASP A 15 3.14 0.02 -13.03
CA ASP A 15 2.25 0.15 -14.18
C ASP A 15 1.44 -1.13 -14.33
N ILE A 16 0.12 -0.99 -14.27
CA ILE A 16 -0.79 -2.13 -14.29
C ILE A 16 -1.31 -2.32 -15.71
N SER A 17 -1.29 -3.56 -16.18
CA SER A 17 -2.08 -3.97 -17.35
C SER A 17 -3.13 -5.01 -16.96
N ILE A 18 -4.27 -4.95 -17.63
CA ILE A 18 -5.38 -5.90 -17.50
C ILE A 18 -5.60 -6.47 -18.89
N ASP A 19 -5.45 -7.79 -19.04
CA ASP A 19 -5.56 -8.49 -20.32
C ASP A 19 -4.72 -7.82 -21.43
N ASN A 20 -3.46 -7.51 -21.08
CA ASN A 20 -2.47 -6.81 -21.90
C ASN A 20 -2.81 -5.37 -22.30
N LYS A 21 -3.87 -4.77 -21.72
CA LYS A 21 -4.20 -3.35 -21.92
C LYS A 21 -3.68 -2.50 -20.75
N PRO A 22 -2.88 -1.46 -21.01
CA PRO A 22 -2.46 -0.51 -19.97
C PRO A 22 -3.68 0.03 -19.21
N SER A 23 -3.63 -0.03 -17.88
CA SER A 23 -4.77 0.21 -16.99
C SER A 23 -4.48 1.23 -15.89
N GLY A 24 -3.34 1.90 -15.95
CA GLY A 24 -2.92 2.98 -15.06
C GLY A 24 -1.72 2.62 -14.19
N ARG A 25 -1.22 3.62 -13.46
CA ARG A 25 -0.06 3.51 -12.57
C ARG A 25 -0.49 3.60 -11.12
N ILE A 26 0.08 2.76 -10.27
CA ILE A 26 0.02 2.86 -8.82
C ILE A 26 1.35 3.42 -8.34
N LYS A 27 1.35 4.49 -7.55
CA LYS A 27 2.54 4.97 -6.84
C LYS A 27 2.41 4.67 -5.36
N MET A 28 3.52 4.29 -4.74
CA MET A 28 3.58 3.88 -3.34
C MET A 28 4.73 4.59 -2.63
N GLU A 29 4.50 5.00 -1.40
CA GLU A 29 5.54 5.43 -0.45
C GLU A 29 5.88 4.25 0.47
N LEU A 30 7.17 3.97 0.65
CA LEU A 30 7.67 2.87 1.48
C LEU A 30 8.19 3.41 2.80
N TYR A 31 7.76 2.84 3.92
CA TYR A 31 8.09 3.30 5.27
C TYR A 31 9.50 2.89 5.72
N ALA A 32 10.52 3.33 4.97
CA ALA A 32 11.92 3.07 5.30
C ALA A 32 12.33 3.70 6.65
N ASP A 33 11.65 4.75 7.07
CA ASP A 33 11.73 5.37 8.40
C ASP A 33 11.23 4.48 9.56
N THR A 34 10.55 3.36 9.28
CA THR A 34 9.99 2.45 10.32
C THR A 34 10.40 1.00 10.12
N VAL A 35 10.42 0.51 8.89
CA VAL A 35 10.77 -0.85 8.51
C VAL A 35 11.76 -0.84 7.33
N PRO A 36 13.00 -0.35 7.55
CA PRO A 36 13.98 -0.13 6.49
C PRO A 36 14.31 -1.40 5.69
N LYS A 37 14.36 -2.59 6.31
CA LYS A 37 14.66 -3.84 5.58
C LYS A 37 13.47 -4.27 4.72
N THR A 38 12.26 -4.18 5.25
CA THR A 38 11.04 -4.54 4.51
C THR A 38 10.82 -3.58 3.35
N ALA A 39 11.04 -2.28 3.57
CA ALA A 39 10.99 -1.26 2.54
C ALA A 39 12.07 -1.47 1.45
N GLU A 40 13.32 -1.74 1.84
CA GLU A 40 14.42 -2.00 0.89
C GLU A 40 14.17 -3.26 0.06
N ASN A 41 13.65 -4.34 0.67
CA ASN A 41 13.24 -5.54 -0.06
C ASN A 41 12.27 -5.20 -1.18
N PHE A 42 11.20 -4.47 -0.86
CA PHE A 42 10.20 -4.11 -1.86
C PHE A 42 10.76 -3.16 -2.93
N ARG A 43 11.53 -2.13 -2.53
CA ARG A 43 12.16 -1.16 -3.43
C ARG A 43 13.06 -1.87 -4.45
N ALA A 44 13.96 -2.73 -3.98
CA ALA A 44 14.89 -3.46 -4.83
C ALA A 44 14.17 -4.47 -5.75
N LEU A 45 13.07 -5.07 -5.31
CA LEU A 45 12.21 -5.90 -6.17
C LEU A 45 11.42 -5.07 -7.19
N CYS A 46 11.15 -3.78 -6.94
CA CYS A 46 10.61 -2.88 -7.96
C CYS A 46 11.65 -2.53 -9.03
N THR A 47 12.91 -2.34 -8.66
CA THR A 47 13.99 -1.96 -9.62
C THR A 47 14.59 -3.15 -10.36
N GLY A 48 14.55 -4.34 -9.76
CA GLY A 48 15.23 -5.52 -10.30
C GLY A 48 16.74 -5.50 -10.16
N GLU A 49 17.30 -4.56 -9.40
CA GLU A 49 18.74 -4.28 -9.33
C GLU A 49 19.58 -5.44 -8.75
N LYS A 50 18.96 -6.34 -7.99
CA LYS A 50 19.64 -7.48 -7.35
C LYS A 50 19.84 -8.67 -8.29
N GLY A 51 19.45 -8.57 -9.55
CA GLY A 51 19.68 -9.61 -10.56
C GLY A 51 18.80 -10.84 -10.36
N ARG A 52 19.40 -12.04 -10.24
CA ARG A 52 18.67 -13.31 -10.12
C ARG A 52 18.76 -13.86 -8.71
N GLY A 53 17.65 -14.39 -8.20
CA GLY A 53 17.58 -15.06 -6.89
C GLY A 53 18.05 -16.52 -6.96
N LYS A 54 18.01 -17.20 -5.81
CA LYS A 54 18.33 -18.63 -5.69
C LYS A 54 17.40 -19.52 -6.49
N SER A 55 16.17 -19.08 -6.73
CA SER A 55 15.22 -19.77 -7.62
C SER A 55 15.62 -19.74 -9.11
N GLY A 56 16.70 -19.02 -9.45
CA GLY A 56 17.13 -18.79 -10.83
C GLY A 56 16.23 -17.83 -11.59
N LYS A 57 15.25 -17.17 -10.97
CA LYS A 57 14.39 -16.15 -11.59
C LYS A 57 14.88 -14.74 -11.22
N PRO A 58 14.58 -13.70 -12.02
CA PRO A 58 14.89 -12.32 -11.64
C PRO A 58 14.22 -11.93 -10.32
N LEU A 59 14.96 -11.24 -9.44
CA LEU A 59 14.42 -10.58 -8.24
C LEU A 59 13.72 -9.27 -8.65
N HIS A 60 12.60 -9.40 -9.37
CA HIS A 60 11.93 -8.26 -10.01
C HIS A 60 10.42 -8.47 -10.14
N TYR A 61 9.61 -7.47 -9.79
CA TYR A 61 8.16 -7.51 -9.92
C TYR A 61 7.65 -7.34 -11.36
N LYS A 62 8.47 -6.85 -12.29
CA LYS A 62 8.06 -6.70 -13.69
C LYS A 62 7.60 -8.05 -14.26
N GLY A 63 6.39 -8.07 -14.81
CA GLY A 63 5.72 -9.26 -15.33
C GLY A 63 4.98 -10.10 -14.29
N CYS A 64 5.03 -9.74 -12.99
CA CYS A 64 4.30 -10.45 -11.95
C CYS A 64 2.80 -10.20 -12.05
N VAL A 65 2.03 -11.21 -11.66
CA VAL A 65 0.57 -11.16 -11.63
C VAL A 65 0.03 -10.86 -10.23
N PHE A 66 -1.10 -10.15 -10.18
CA PHE A 66 -1.97 -10.18 -9.00
C PHE A 66 -2.77 -11.48 -9.02
N HIS A 67 -2.24 -12.51 -8.38
CA HIS A 67 -2.75 -13.88 -8.44
C HIS A 67 -3.93 -14.14 -7.49
N ARG A 68 -4.15 -13.27 -6.50
CA ARG A 68 -5.28 -13.37 -5.56
C ARG A 68 -5.88 -11.98 -5.30
N VAL A 69 -7.15 -11.79 -5.66
CA VAL A 69 -7.87 -10.52 -5.52
C VAL A 69 -9.23 -10.80 -4.90
N ILE A 70 -9.48 -10.23 -3.72
CA ILE A 70 -10.72 -10.43 -2.97
C ILE A 70 -11.40 -9.07 -2.77
N PRO A 71 -12.56 -8.81 -3.41
CA PRO A 71 -13.30 -7.56 -3.24
C PRO A 71 -13.71 -7.30 -1.79
N GLY A 72 -13.54 -6.06 -1.34
CA GLY A 72 -13.80 -5.66 0.04
C GLY A 72 -12.75 -6.15 1.04
N PHE A 73 -11.58 -6.58 0.55
CA PHE A 73 -10.49 -7.06 1.39
C PHE A 73 -9.13 -6.54 0.91
N MET A 74 -8.55 -7.13 -0.15
CA MET A 74 -7.21 -6.80 -0.63
C MET A 74 -6.96 -7.29 -2.07
N ILE A 75 -5.88 -6.80 -2.68
CA ILE A 75 -5.28 -7.33 -3.91
C ILE A 75 -3.86 -7.83 -3.61
N GLN A 76 -3.53 -9.07 -3.94
CA GLN A 76 -2.26 -9.73 -3.61
C GLN A 76 -1.50 -10.12 -4.88
N GLY A 77 -0.20 -9.83 -4.86
CA GLY A 77 0.73 -10.09 -5.96
C GLY A 77 2.13 -10.41 -5.43
N GLY A 78 3.14 -10.30 -6.29
CA GLY A 78 4.55 -10.41 -5.90
C GLY A 78 5.10 -11.84 -5.82
N ASP A 79 4.39 -12.86 -6.32
CA ASP A 79 5.01 -14.17 -6.54
C ASP A 79 5.86 -14.11 -7.83
N ILE A 80 7.12 -13.69 -7.66
CA ILE A 80 8.10 -13.49 -8.74
C ILE A 80 8.60 -14.80 -9.38
N THR A 81 8.24 -15.96 -8.81
CA THR A 81 8.83 -17.25 -9.22
C THR A 81 7.83 -18.16 -9.94
N ARG A 82 6.59 -18.24 -9.44
CA ARG A 82 5.55 -19.17 -9.92
C ARG A 82 4.27 -18.46 -10.36
N GLY A 83 4.06 -17.22 -9.92
CA GLY A 83 2.90 -16.39 -10.28
C GLY A 83 1.55 -16.92 -9.80
N ASN A 84 1.52 -17.82 -8.80
CA ASN A 84 0.30 -18.47 -8.33
C ASN A 84 0.13 -18.45 -6.80
N GLY A 85 1.02 -17.77 -6.09
CA GLY A 85 0.98 -17.61 -4.63
C GLY A 85 1.77 -18.69 -3.87
N THR A 86 2.31 -19.70 -4.55
CA THR A 86 3.10 -20.78 -3.92
C THR A 86 4.61 -20.53 -3.96
N GLY A 87 5.03 -19.38 -4.49
CA GLY A 87 6.43 -19.03 -4.65
C GLY A 87 6.77 -17.63 -4.13
N GLY A 88 7.93 -17.14 -4.54
CA GLY A 88 8.48 -15.86 -4.12
C GLY A 88 9.83 -16.04 -3.43
N GLU A 89 10.64 -14.98 -3.45
CA GLU A 89 11.94 -14.93 -2.79
C GLU A 89 12.26 -13.46 -2.47
N SER A 90 12.74 -13.18 -1.27
CA SER A 90 13.19 -11.84 -0.91
C SER A 90 14.61 -11.56 -1.40
N ILE A 91 15.04 -10.30 -1.38
CA ILE A 91 16.45 -9.96 -1.66
C ILE A 91 17.42 -10.51 -0.60
N TYR A 92 16.90 -11.00 0.53
CA TYR A 92 17.66 -11.57 1.65
C TYR A 92 17.71 -13.10 1.63
N GLY A 93 17.12 -13.74 0.61
CA GLY A 93 16.93 -15.19 0.50
C GLY A 93 15.46 -15.59 0.46
N MET A 94 15.15 -16.88 0.65
CA MET A 94 13.77 -17.38 0.54
C MET A 94 12.78 -16.59 1.40
N ASN A 95 13.10 -16.47 2.70
CA ASN A 95 12.27 -15.76 3.68
C ASN A 95 13.11 -14.80 4.54
N PHE A 96 12.46 -13.78 5.11
CA PHE A 96 13.01 -12.90 6.14
C PHE A 96 12.00 -12.65 7.29
N ARG A 97 12.54 -12.18 8.41
CA ARG A 97 11.83 -12.00 9.69
C ARG A 97 10.80 -10.88 9.62
N ASP A 98 9.78 -10.92 10.48
CA ASP A 98 8.91 -9.77 10.70
C ASP A 98 9.75 -8.66 11.35
N GLU A 99 9.86 -7.51 10.69
CA GLU A 99 10.79 -6.46 11.13
C GLU A 99 10.26 -5.70 12.36
N SER A 100 8.97 -5.32 12.33
CA SER A 100 8.32 -4.62 13.43
C SER A 100 6.80 -4.63 13.26
N PHE A 101 6.08 -4.68 14.37
CA PHE A 101 4.64 -4.37 14.45
C PHE A 101 4.36 -3.11 15.28
N SER A 102 5.39 -2.29 15.53
CA SER A 102 5.25 -1.05 16.29
C SER A 102 4.69 0.07 15.40
N GLY A 103 3.83 0.92 15.99
CA GLY A 103 3.30 2.10 15.32
C GLY A 103 2.55 1.78 14.03
N LYS A 104 2.92 2.46 12.92
CA LYS A 104 2.28 2.25 11.61
C LYS A 104 2.60 0.87 11.00
N ALA A 105 3.70 0.23 11.39
CA ALA A 105 4.09 -1.06 10.82
C ALA A 105 3.22 -2.23 11.27
N GLY A 106 2.51 -2.10 12.41
CA GLY A 106 1.60 -3.12 12.91
C GLY A 106 0.12 -2.83 12.69
N LYS A 107 -0.25 -1.77 11.96
CA LYS A 107 -1.64 -1.31 11.85
C LYS A 107 -2.08 -1.20 10.40
N HIS A 108 -3.07 -1.99 10.01
CA HIS A 108 -3.69 -1.94 8.69
C HIS A 108 -4.75 -0.84 8.63
N THR A 109 -4.32 0.34 8.20
CA THR A 109 -5.09 1.60 8.23
C THR A 109 -6.18 1.72 7.14
N GLY A 110 -6.42 0.66 6.38
CA GLY A 110 -7.49 0.58 5.40
C GLY A 110 -7.01 0.74 3.96
N VAL A 111 -7.81 1.42 3.14
CA VAL A 111 -7.63 1.49 1.68
C VAL A 111 -6.26 2.05 1.31
N GLY A 112 -5.50 1.30 0.50
CA GLY A 112 -4.18 1.69 0.04
C GLY A 112 -3.03 1.31 0.99
N CYS A 113 -3.30 0.69 2.14
CA CYS A 113 -2.27 0.13 3.01
C CYS A 113 -1.50 -0.99 2.29
N LEU A 114 -0.16 -0.91 2.25
CA LEU A 114 0.73 -1.87 1.61
C LEU A 114 1.41 -2.74 2.68
N SER A 115 1.29 -4.06 2.57
CA SER A 115 1.69 -5.00 3.62
C SER A 115 2.20 -6.34 3.07
N MET A 116 3.07 -7.01 3.83
CA MET A 116 3.68 -8.28 3.43
C MET A 116 2.69 -9.43 3.53
N ALA A 117 2.62 -10.26 2.49
CA ALA A 117 2.01 -11.58 2.60
C ALA A 117 3.03 -12.57 3.19
N ASN A 118 2.58 -13.45 4.08
CA ASN A 118 3.40 -14.46 4.73
C ASN A 118 2.55 -15.72 5.02
N ALA A 119 3.21 -16.82 5.36
CA ALA A 119 2.62 -18.10 5.76
C ALA A 119 2.75 -18.33 7.28
N GLY A 120 2.67 -17.25 8.07
CA GLY A 120 2.94 -17.24 9.50
C GLY A 120 4.20 -16.43 9.88
N PRO A 121 4.53 -16.34 11.17
CA PRO A 121 5.59 -15.47 11.66
C PRO A 121 6.94 -15.71 10.96
N ASN A 122 7.63 -14.63 10.60
CA ASN A 122 8.97 -14.64 10.03
C ASN A 122 9.11 -15.38 8.68
N THR A 123 8.06 -15.40 7.86
CA THR A 123 8.04 -16.05 6.54
C THR A 123 7.85 -15.08 5.38
N ASN A 124 8.27 -13.82 5.55
CA ASN A 124 8.14 -12.80 4.51
C ASN A 124 9.05 -13.10 3.32
N GLY A 125 8.52 -13.07 2.10
CA GLY A 125 9.27 -13.28 0.86
C GLY A 125 9.20 -12.05 -0.06
N SER A 126 8.71 -12.25 -1.28
CA SER A 126 8.39 -11.16 -2.22
C SER A 126 6.90 -10.85 -2.32
N GLN A 127 6.02 -11.67 -1.75
CA GLN A 127 4.59 -11.46 -1.89
C GLN A 127 4.10 -10.32 -1.00
N PHE A 128 3.16 -9.55 -1.53
CA PHE A 128 2.57 -8.40 -0.86
C PHE A 128 1.09 -8.29 -1.19
N PHE A 129 0.37 -7.49 -0.40
CA PHE A 129 -0.98 -7.09 -0.71
C PHE A 129 -1.22 -5.60 -0.47
N ILE A 130 -2.20 -5.06 -1.19
CA ILE A 130 -2.74 -3.72 -0.99
C ILE A 130 -4.17 -3.85 -0.48
N CYS A 131 -4.44 -3.31 0.70
CA CYS A 131 -5.77 -3.33 1.30
C CYS A 131 -6.76 -2.48 0.49
N THR A 132 -7.99 -2.99 0.32
CA THR A 132 -9.10 -2.26 -0.31
C THR A 132 -10.25 -1.99 0.67
N ALA A 133 -10.12 -2.46 1.91
CA ALA A 133 -11.00 -2.18 3.04
C ALA A 133 -10.18 -2.13 4.34
N ASN A 134 -10.85 -1.86 5.46
CA ASN A 134 -10.23 -1.95 6.79
C ASN A 134 -9.98 -3.41 7.16
N THR A 135 -8.75 -3.73 7.53
CA THR A 135 -8.31 -5.12 7.81
C THR A 135 -7.59 -5.27 9.17
N PRO A 136 -8.14 -4.74 10.28
CA PRO A 136 -7.45 -4.71 11.58
C PRO A 136 -7.15 -6.11 12.17
N TRP A 137 -7.74 -7.18 11.62
CA TRP A 137 -7.44 -8.54 12.03
C TRP A 137 -6.09 -9.07 11.53
N LEU A 138 -5.45 -8.33 10.63
CA LEU A 138 -4.09 -8.59 10.15
C LEU A 138 -3.02 -7.88 11.01
N ASP A 139 -3.44 -7.01 11.94
CA ASP A 139 -2.56 -6.27 12.84
C ASP A 139 -1.73 -7.24 13.68
N GLY A 140 -0.43 -6.96 13.79
CA GLY A 140 0.53 -7.83 14.49
C GLY A 140 0.85 -9.16 13.78
N LYS A 141 0.32 -9.40 12.57
CA LYS A 141 0.55 -10.62 11.77
C LYS A 141 1.26 -10.36 10.45
N HIS A 142 1.00 -9.20 9.84
CA HIS A 142 1.56 -8.81 8.54
C HIS A 142 2.21 -7.44 8.65
N VAL A 143 3.48 -7.34 8.26
CA VAL A 143 4.24 -6.09 8.38
C VAL A 143 3.73 -5.10 7.36
N VAL A 144 3.17 -3.98 7.83
CA VAL A 144 2.80 -2.83 7.00
C VAL A 144 4.06 -2.04 6.70
N PHE A 145 4.39 -1.89 5.42
CA PHE A 145 5.65 -1.27 5.00
C PHE A 145 5.48 -0.12 4.00
N GLY A 146 4.24 0.30 3.74
CA GLY A 146 4.00 1.47 2.90
C GLY A 146 2.53 1.80 2.72
N ARG A 147 2.29 2.72 1.79
CA ARG A 147 0.93 3.08 1.33
C ARG A 147 0.93 3.49 -0.13
N VAL A 148 -0.20 3.30 -0.79
CA VAL A 148 -0.49 3.90 -2.09
C VAL A 148 -0.66 5.41 -1.90
N THR A 149 0.07 6.20 -2.69
CA THR A 149 0.01 7.66 -2.72
C THR A 149 -0.75 8.19 -3.93
N GLU A 150 -0.72 7.46 -5.05
CA GLU A 150 -1.49 7.75 -6.28
C GLU A 150 -1.97 6.44 -6.92
N GLY A 151 -3.10 6.48 -7.64
CA GLY A 151 -3.62 5.31 -8.36
C GLY A 151 -4.54 4.40 -7.54
N ILE A 152 -5.21 4.92 -6.50
CA ILE A 152 -6.25 4.16 -5.78
C ILE A 152 -7.39 3.74 -6.72
N ASP A 153 -7.73 4.53 -7.73
CA ASP A 153 -8.71 4.17 -8.75
C ASP A 153 -8.27 2.93 -9.56
N VAL A 154 -6.96 2.78 -9.82
CA VAL A 154 -6.36 1.59 -10.46
C VAL A 154 -6.47 0.39 -9.53
N VAL A 155 -6.15 0.54 -8.24
CA VAL A 155 -6.34 -0.50 -7.20
C VAL A 155 -7.80 -0.97 -7.18
N ARG A 156 -8.77 -0.04 -7.20
CA ARG A 156 -10.20 -0.36 -7.26
C ARG A 156 -10.61 -1.04 -8.57
N ARG A 157 -9.98 -0.69 -9.69
CA ARG A 157 -10.20 -1.35 -10.99
C ARG A 157 -9.73 -2.81 -10.96
N VAL A 158 -8.56 -3.06 -10.38
CA VAL A 158 -8.03 -4.40 -10.13
C VAL A 158 -8.95 -5.17 -9.18
N GLU A 159 -9.36 -4.57 -8.06
CA GLU A 159 -10.26 -5.17 -7.07
C GLU A 159 -11.55 -5.70 -7.72
N ARG A 160 -12.16 -4.92 -8.62
CA ARG A 160 -13.39 -5.32 -9.33
C ARG A 160 -13.23 -6.59 -10.15
N LEU A 161 -12.00 -7.00 -10.51
CA LEU A 161 -11.76 -8.25 -11.24
C LEU A 161 -11.62 -9.47 -10.34
N GLY A 162 -11.60 -9.29 -9.02
CA GLY A 162 -11.51 -10.38 -8.05
C GLY A 162 -12.80 -11.17 -7.87
N SER A 163 -12.72 -12.16 -6.98
CA SER A 163 -13.84 -12.99 -6.53
C SER A 163 -13.66 -13.33 -5.05
N GLU A 164 -14.68 -13.92 -4.43
CA GLU A 164 -14.60 -14.36 -3.03
C GLU A 164 -13.54 -15.44 -2.82
N SER A 165 -13.30 -16.28 -3.83
CA SER A 165 -12.23 -17.29 -3.82
C SER A 165 -10.83 -16.70 -4.03
N GLY A 166 -10.72 -15.41 -4.35
CA GLY A 166 -9.47 -14.76 -4.75
C GLY A 166 -9.11 -14.91 -6.22
N LYS A 167 -9.73 -15.83 -6.97
CA LYS A 167 -9.49 -15.94 -8.43
C LYS A 167 -9.87 -14.65 -9.16
N THR A 168 -9.06 -14.26 -10.14
CA THR A 168 -9.30 -13.08 -10.98
C THR A 168 -10.03 -13.44 -12.27
N ARG A 169 -10.88 -12.52 -12.76
CA ARG A 169 -11.62 -12.65 -14.03
C ARG A 169 -10.82 -12.25 -15.28
N GLY A 170 -9.59 -11.77 -15.09
CA GLY A 170 -8.67 -11.37 -16.14
C GLY A 170 -7.23 -11.46 -15.65
N ARG A 171 -6.28 -11.35 -16.58
CA ARG A 171 -4.85 -11.38 -16.27
C ARG A 171 -4.37 -9.98 -15.91
N ILE A 172 -4.04 -9.79 -14.63
CA ILE A 172 -3.64 -8.49 -14.06
C ILE A 172 -2.15 -8.54 -13.78
N ILE A 173 -1.37 -7.70 -14.45
CA ILE A 173 0.10 -7.77 -14.47
C ILE A 173 0.69 -6.43 -14.06
N ILE A 174 1.80 -6.47 -13.32
CA ILE A 174 2.73 -5.35 -13.17
C ILE A 174 3.56 -5.29 -14.47
N ALA A 175 3.10 -4.53 -15.46
CA ALA A 175 3.71 -4.43 -16.78
C ALA A 175 5.11 -3.78 -16.71
N ASP A 176 5.27 -2.80 -15.83
CA ASP A 176 6.55 -2.18 -15.50
C ASP A 176 6.54 -1.70 -14.04
N CYS A 177 7.71 -1.57 -13.45
CA CYS A 177 7.87 -1.06 -12.10
C CYS A 177 9.26 -0.47 -11.90
N GLY A 178 9.40 0.33 -10.85
CA GLY A 178 10.67 0.94 -10.53
C GLY A 178 10.57 1.93 -9.37
N GLU A 179 11.70 2.56 -9.08
CA GLU A 179 11.78 3.65 -8.12
C GLU A 179 11.50 4.99 -8.81
N VAL A 180 10.76 5.86 -8.13
CA VAL A 180 10.47 7.22 -8.58
C VAL A 180 11.64 8.09 -8.15
N VAL A 181 12.53 8.41 -9.08
CA VAL A 181 13.63 9.35 -8.84
C VAL A 181 13.04 10.76 -8.72
N VAL A 182 13.04 11.32 -7.52
CA VAL A 182 12.79 12.74 -7.32
C VAL A 182 14.11 13.46 -7.57
N PRO A 183 14.19 14.40 -8.52
CA PRO A 183 15.39 15.21 -8.65
C PRO A 183 15.63 15.98 -7.35
N GLU A 184 16.78 15.77 -6.71
CA GLU A 184 17.22 16.52 -5.53
C GLU A 184 17.09 18.03 -5.78
N PRO A 185 16.57 18.83 -4.83
CA PRO A 185 16.60 20.28 -4.95
C PRO A 185 18.07 20.71 -5.07
N LYS A 186 18.46 21.27 -6.22
CA LYS A 186 19.78 21.92 -6.35
C LYS A 186 19.87 23.03 -5.31
N GLU A 187 20.75 22.90 -4.32
CA GLU A 187 21.07 23.98 -3.39
C GLU A 187 21.44 25.23 -4.20
N GLN A 188 20.62 26.28 -4.10
CA GLN A 188 21.00 27.60 -4.62
C GLN A 188 22.01 28.21 -3.65
N PRO A 189 23.11 28.83 -4.15
CA PRO A 189 24.06 29.50 -3.29
C PRO A 189 23.36 30.62 -2.53
N THR A 190 23.35 30.53 -1.20
CA THR A 190 22.83 31.56 -0.30
C THR A 190 23.63 32.85 -0.48
N LYS A 191 23.05 33.86 -1.12
CA LYS A 191 23.55 35.23 -1.04
C LYS A 191 23.06 35.85 0.26
N GLN A 192 23.95 35.98 1.23
CA GLN A 192 23.82 36.92 2.35
C GLN A 192 23.74 38.34 1.79
N LYS A 193 22.77 39.13 2.26
CA LYS A 193 22.82 40.60 2.39
C LYS A 193 21.58 41.14 3.13
N ASP A 194 21.81 41.45 4.40
CA ASP A 194 21.52 42.72 5.08
C ASP A 194 20.11 43.34 4.99
N GLU A 195 19.33 43.09 6.05
CA GLU A 195 18.77 44.09 6.97
C GLU A 195 18.17 45.43 6.47
N VAL A 196 16.87 45.64 6.78
CA VAL A 196 16.28 46.77 7.56
C VAL A 196 14.97 47.37 7.00
N LYS A 197 13.87 47.15 7.77
CA LYS A 197 12.72 48.02 8.15
C LYS A 197 11.80 48.58 7.03
N LYS A 198 10.49 48.82 7.20
CA LYS A 198 9.50 48.75 8.30
C LYS A 198 8.09 48.96 7.69
N ASP A 199 7.07 48.76 8.52
CA ASP A 199 5.72 49.38 8.46
C ASP A 199 4.67 48.74 7.51
N THR A 200 3.37 48.62 7.82
CA THR A 200 2.49 48.57 9.02
C THR A 200 1.10 48.10 8.50
N LEU A 201 0.16 47.74 9.40
CA LEU A 201 -1.32 47.77 9.28
C LEU A 201 -2.02 46.45 8.84
N THR A 202 -2.65 45.67 9.76
CA THR A 202 -4.04 45.77 10.32
C THR A 202 -5.13 45.48 9.26
N ALA A 203 -6.24 44.77 9.43
CA ALA A 203 -7.04 44.24 10.56
C ALA A 203 -7.99 43.14 9.97
N SER A 204 -8.30 42.05 10.69
CA SER A 204 -9.56 41.80 11.44
C SER A 204 -10.78 41.22 10.67
N ASN A 205 -11.45 40.26 11.33
CA ASN A 205 -12.87 39.83 11.24
C ASN A 205 -13.21 38.82 10.12
N ALA A 206 -14.13 37.85 10.25
CA ALA A 206 -15.11 37.44 11.26
C ALA A 206 -15.59 36.02 10.84
N GLU A 207 -15.66 35.05 11.75
CA GLU A 207 -16.88 34.55 12.45
C GLU A 207 -17.90 33.71 11.65
N ALA A 208 -18.13 32.51 12.21
CA ALA A 208 -19.38 31.78 12.38
C ALA A 208 -20.23 31.37 11.16
N THR A 209 -20.48 30.07 11.02
CA THR A 209 -21.78 29.47 11.43
C THR A 209 -21.79 27.94 11.28
N ALA A 210 -22.09 27.26 12.38
CA ALA A 210 -22.38 25.82 12.42
C ALA A 210 -23.82 25.56 11.96
N LYS A 211 -24.02 24.56 11.08
CA LYS A 211 -25.35 24.03 10.73
C LYS A 211 -25.52 22.60 11.28
N LYS A 212 -26.51 22.47 12.19
CA LYS A 212 -27.09 21.23 12.69
C LYS A 212 -27.54 20.33 11.53
N ARG A 213 -27.23 19.03 11.57
CA ARG A 213 -27.90 17.98 10.77
C ARG A 213 -28.83 17.14 11.65
N PRO A 214 -29.92 16.58 11.08
CA PRO A 214 -31.08 16.11 11.81
C PRO A 214 -30.89 14.72 12.42
N ARG A 215 -31.68 14.41 13.45
CA ARG A 215 -31.85 13.07 14.02
C ARG A 215 -32.43 12.14 12.97
N VAL A 216 -31.69 11.09 12.66
CA VAL A 216 -32.13 9.97 11.83
C VAL A 216 -32.97 9.02 12.67
N SER A 217 -34.08 8.56 12.09
CA SER A 217 -35.07 7.65 12.66
C SER A 217 -34.48 6.27 13.01
N ASN A 218 -35.08 5.60 14.00
CA ASN A 218 -34.64 4.30 14.52
C ASN A 218 -34.66 3.16 13.48
N GLU A 219 -35.34 3.31 12.34
CA GLU A 219 -35.43 2.26 11.30
C GLU A 219 -34.14 2.11 10.48
N GLU A 220 -33.36 3.18 10.26
CA GLU A 220 -32.04 3.07 9.63
C GLU A 220 -31.05 2.26 10.49
N SER A 221 -31.32 2.14 11.80
CA SER A 221 -30.47 1.41 12.74
C SER A 221 -30.36 -0.07 12.40
N ASP A 222 -31.46 -0.71 12.02
CA ASP A 222 -31.49 -2.17 11.89
C ASP A 222 -30.90 -2.65 10.56
N GLU A 223 -31.09 -1.91 9.48
CA GLU A 223 -30.42 -2.22 8.20
C GLU A 223 -28.90 -2.00 8.29
N VAL A 224 -28.47 -0.93 8.97
CA VAL A 224 -27.04 -0.69 9.23
C VAL A 224 -26.46 -1.81 10.10
N LYS A 225 -27.15 -2.27 11.15
CA LYS A 225 -26.72 -3.41 11.96
C LYS A 225 -26.61 -4.69 11.14
N LYS A 226 -27.59 -4.99 10.29
CA LYS A 226 -27.57 -6.17 9.40
C LYS A 226 -26.36 -6.13 8.46
N ARG A 227 -26.10 -4.99 7.81
CA ARG A 227 -24.91 -4.79 6.96
C ARG A 227 -23.59 -4.93 7.73
N ILE A 228 -23.54 -4.47 8.98
CA ILE A 228 -22.37 -4.66 9.87
C ILE A 228 -22.19 -6.14 10.20
N GLN A 229 -23.26 -6.88 10.50
CA GLN A 229 -23.21 -8.30 10.83
C GLN A 229 -22.79 -9.16 9.63
N GLU A 230 -23.32 -8.88 8.44
CA GLU A 230 -22.90 -9.51 7.18
C GLU A 230 -21.42 -9.23 6.88
N LYS A 231 -20.96 -7.97 7.06
CA LYS A 231 -19.54 -7.64 6.95
C LYS A 231 -18.68 -8.41 7.96
N LYS A 232 -19.12 -8.52 9.22
CA LYS A 232 -18.39 -9.29 10.26
C LYS A 232 -18.31 -10.78 9.91
N ALA A 233 -19.40 -11.39 9.44
CA ALA A 233 -19.43 -12.78 9.01
C ALA A 233 -18.50 -13.02 7.81
N LYS A 234 -18.52 -12.11 6.82
CA LYS A 234 -17.64 -12.17 5.66
C LYS A 234 -16.17 -12.03 6.03
N ILE A 235 -15.85 -11.15 6.98
CA ILE A 235 -14.50 -11.01 7.54
C ILE A 235 -14.07 -12.29 8.25
N ALA A 236 -14.95 -12.94 9.01
CA ALA A 236 -14.64 -14.20 9.70
C ALA A 236 -14.32 -15.33 8.71
N GLN A 237 -15.10 -15.48 7.63
CA GLN A 237 -14.83 -16.45 6.58
C GLN A 237 -13.50 -16.17 5.86
N LEU A 238 -13.19 -14.89 5.60
CA LEU A 238 -11.92 -14.48 5.00
C LEU A 238 -10.71 -14.75 5.90
N ARG A 239 -10.85 -14.65 7.22
CA ARG A 239 -9.80 -15.03 8.18
C ARG A 239 -9.45 -16.51 8.06
N GLU A 240 -10.46 -17.38 7.98
CA GLU A 240 -10.25 -18.83 7.83
C GLU A 240 -9.54 -19.19 6.51
N GLN A 241 -9.72 -18.39 5.46
CA GLN A 241 -9.05 -18.55 4.16
C GLN A 241 -7.61 -17.98 4.11
N LEU A 242 -7.15 -17.26 5.13
CA LEU A 242 -5.78 -16.74 5.20
C LEU A 242 -4.89 -17.58 6.12
N GLU A 243 -5.50 -18.32 7.04
CA GLU A 243 -4.80 -19.23 7.97
C GLU A 243 -4.60 -20.64 7.38
N LYS A 244 -5.13 -20.91 6.19
CA LYS A 244 -4.88 -22.13 5.38
C LYS A 244 -3.91 -21.82 4.25
#